data_AF-A0A645EUD0-F1
#
_entry.id   AF-A0A645EUD0-F1
#
_cell.length_a   1.000
_cell.length_b   1.000
_cell.length_c   1.000
_cell.angle_alpha   90.00
_cell.angle_beta   90.00
_cell.angle_gamma   90.00
#
_symmetry.space_group_name_H-M   'P 1'
#
loop_
_entity.id
_entity.type
_entity.pdbx_description
1 polymer ?
#
loop_
_entity_poly.entity_id
_entity_poly.type
_entity_poly.pdbx_seq_one_letter_code
_entity_poly.pdbx_strand_id
1 'polypeptide(L)'
;MGLATGPLMAAAVGAVDAARAGTASALINVARMTGATLGVAVLGAVFSMAHGGTDGLRIAMVIGGLTQIACAAVSWASASTTVAQGFK
;
A
#
# COMPACT_ATOMS: atom_id res chain seq x y z
N MET A 1 3.61 -10.17 3.34
CA MET A 1 2.88 -9.99 2.06
C MET A 1 1.62 -10.86 1.99
N GLY A 2 1.67 -12.16 2.28
CA GLY A 2 0.49 -13.04 2.18
C GLY A 2 -0.76 -12.58 2.96
N LEU A 3 -0.59 -12.06 4.18
CA LEU A 3 -1.71 -11.62 5.03
C LEU A 3 -2.53 -10.44 4.47
N ALA A 4 -1.89 -9.52 3.75
CA ALA A 4 -2.56 -8.32 3.23
C ALA A 4 -2.86 -8.42 1.74
N THR A 5 -1.91 -8.94 0.96
CA THR A 5 -2.00 -8.90 -0.51
C THR A 5 -3.08 -9.84 -1.06
N GLY A 6 -3.27 -11.01 -0.45
CA GLY A 6 -4.31 -11.96 -0.87
C GLY A 6 -5.73 -11.41 -0.69
N PRO A 7 -6.14 -11.04 0.53
CA PRO A 7 -7.44 -10.43 0.79
C PRO A 7 -7.67 -9.13 0.02
N LEU A 8 -6.64 -8.28 -0.12
CA LEU A 8 -6.70 -7.05 -0.92
C LEU A 8 -7.03 -7.34 -2.39
N MET A 9 -6.32 -8.29 -3.01
CA MET A 9 -6.57 -8.67 -4.40
C MET A 9 -7.98 -9.24 -4.59
N ALA A 10 -8.43 -10.09 -3.66
CA ALA A 10 -9.78 -10.64 -3.70
C ALA A 10 -10.85 -9.56 -3.60
N ALA A 11 -10.70 -8.62 -2.65
CA ALA A 11 -11.65 -7.52 -2.47
C ALA A 11 -11.68 -6.56 -3.68
N ALA A 12 -10.52 -6.20 -4.21
CA ALA A 12 -10.43 -5.22 -5.30
C ALA A 12 -10.87 -5.80 -6.66
N VAL A 13 -10.54 -7.06 -6.95
CA VAL A 13 -11.03 -7.75 -8.17
C VAL A 13 -12.51 -8.12 -8.04
N GLY A 14 -12.97 -8.50 -6.84
CA GLY A 14 -14.37 -8.80 -6.57
C GLY A 14 -15.30 -7.59 -6.62
N ALA A 15 -14.77 -6.37 -6.57
CA ALA A 15 -15.53 -5.13 -6.66
C ALA A 15 -15.88 -4.72 -8.10
N VAL A 16 -15.38 -5.41 -9.12
CA VAL A 16 -15.67 -5.13 -10.54
C VAL A 16 -16.40 -6.29 -11.20
N ASP A 17 -17.15 -6.01 -12.27
CA ASP A 17 -17.76 -7.05 -13.10
C ASP A 17 -16.72 -8.05 -13.61
N ALA A 18 -17.13 -9.32 -13.77
CA ALA A 18 -16.27 -10.40 -14.23
C ALA A 18 -15.57 -10.08 -15.58
N ALA A 19 -16.23 -9.34 -16.47
CA ALA A 19 -15.65 -8.89 -17.75
C ALA A 19 -14.43 -7.97 -17.57
N ARG A 20 -14.22 -7.37 -16.39
CA ARG A 20 -13.13 -6.43 -16.07
C ARG A 20 -12.18 -6.97 -15.00
N ALA A 21 -12.38 -8.18 -14.49
CA ALA A 21 -11.52 -8.77 -13.46
C ALA A 21 -10.04 -8.87 -13.91
N GLY A 22 -9.81 -9.16 -15.20
CA GLY A 22 -8.48 -9.20 -15.80
C GLY A 22 -7.76 -7.84 -15.76
N THR A 23 -8.44 -6.75 -16.09
CA THR A 23 -7.85 -5.40 -16.03
C THR A 23 -7.65 -4.92 -14.60
N ALA A 24 -8.59 -5.21 -13.69
CA ALA A 24 -8.43 -4.89 -12.27
C ALA A 24 -7.22 -5.58 -11.64
N SER A 25 -7.04 -6.89 -11.88
CA SER A 25 -5.87 -7.63 -11.36
C SER A 25 -4.55 -7.12 -11.95
N ALA A 26 -4.52 -6.79 -13.25
CA ALA A 26 -3.35 -6.21 -13.90
C ALA A 26 -2.97 -4.85 -13.28
N LEU A 27 -3.95 -3.96 -13.06
CA LEU A 27 -3.73 -2.65 -12.44
C LEU A 27 -3.13 -2.76 -11.04
N ILE A 28 -3.64 -3.66 -10.18
CA ILE A 28 -3.12 -3.81 -8.82
C ILE A 28 -1.69 -4.38 -8.85
N ASN A 29 -1.40 -5.30 -9.77
CA ASN A 29 -0.04 -5.82 -9.94
C ASN A 29 0.95 -4.71 -10.33
N VAL A 30 0.56 -3.84 -11.27
CA VAL A 30 1.35 -2.68 -11.67
C VAL A 30 1.50 -1.68 -10.51
N ALA A 31 0.42 -1.37 -9.81
CA ALA A 31 0.44 -0.47 -8.65
C ALA A 31 1.40 -0.98 -7.56
N ARG A 32 1.44 -2.30 -7.32
CA ARG A 32 2.35 -2.90 -6.36
C ARG A 32 3.82 -2.76 -6.78
N MET A 33 4.14 -3.11 -8.04
CA MET A 33 5.52 -3.05 -8.54
C MET A 33 6.05 -1.61 -8.56
N THR A 34 5.22 -0.67 -9.03
CA THR A 34 5.56 0.77 -9.03
C THR A 34 5.66 1.33 -7.61
N GLY A 35 4.82 0.88 -6.69
CA GLY A 35 4.93 1.23 -5.27
C GLY A 35 6.25 0.75 -4.65
N ALA A 36 6.71 -0.46 -4.99
CA ALA A 36 7.98 -0.99 -4.51
C ALA A 36 9.17 -0.17 -5.03
N THR A 37 9.19 0.20 -6.31
CA THR A 37 10.29 1.00 -6.89
C THR A 37 10.32 2.42 -6.32
N LEU A 38 9.16 3.09 -6.24
CA LEU A 38 9.05 4.41 -5.63
C LEU A 38 9.42 4.39 -4.15
N GLY A 39 8.95 3.38 -3.40
CA GLY A 39 9.26 3.21 -1.99
C GLY A 39 10.76 3.06 -1.74
N VAL A 40 11.45 2.23 -2.54
CA VAL A 40 12.92 2.08 -2.45
C VAL A 40 13.63 3.39 -2.78
N ALA A 41 13.19 4.12 -3.80
CA ALA A 41 13.80 5.40 -4.16
C ALA A 41 13.66 6.45 -3.05
N VAL A 42 12.45 6.59 -2.48
CA VAL A 42 12.19 7.55 -1.39
C VAL A 42 12.95 7.18 -0.12
N LEU A 43 12.91 5.92 0.31
CA LEU A 43 13.62 5.48 1.50
C LEU A 43 15.15 5.54 1.32
N GLY A 44 15.65 5.28 0.12
CA GLY A 44 17.06 5.48 -0.24
C GLY A 44 17.48 6.95 -0.16
N ALA A 45 16.63 7.87 -0.64
CA ALA A 45 16.86 9.31 -0.50
C ALA A 45 16.89 9.74 0.98
N VAL A 46 15.95 9.24 1.79
CA VAL A 46 15.93 9.47 3.25
C VAL A 46 17.21 8.96 3.91
N PHE A 47 17.64 7.74 3.59
CA PHE A 47 18.89 7.17 4.09
C PHE A 47 20.08 8.07 3.76
N SER A 48 20.15 8.56 2.51
CA SER A 48 21.23 9.43 2.07
C SER A 48 21.20 10.81 2.73
N MET A 49 20.02 11.42 2.91
CA MET A 49 19.85 12.71 3.59
C MET A 49 20.25 12.63 5.07
N ALA A 50 20.09 11.47 5.69
CA ALA A 50 20.50 11.19 7.06
C ALA A 50 22.00 10.83 7.20
N HIS A 51 22.83 11.08 6.18
CA HIS A 51 24.26 10.75 6.14
C HIS A 51 24.57 9.24 6.17
N GLY A 52 23.57 8.38 5.90
CA GLY A 52 23.73 6.94 5.85
C GLY A 52 24.00 6.26 7.19
N GLY A 53 24.71 5.13 7.15
CA GLY A 53 25.05 4.34 8.34
C GLY A 53 23.83 3.76 9.08
N THR A 54 24.06 3.36 10.32
CA THR A 54 23.01 2.71 11.15
C THR A 54 21.85 3.66 11.46
N ASP A 55 22.13 4.93 11.72
CA ASP A 55 21.09 5.91 12.08
C ASP A 55 20.25 6.33 10.87
N GLY A 56 20.85 6.53 9.70
CA GLY A 56 20.09 6.75 8.46
C GLY A 56 19.21 5.55 8.10
N LEU A 57 19.69 4.32 8.34
CA LEU A 57 18.89 3.10 8.14
C LEU A 57 17.73 3.02 9.14
N ARG A 58 17.94 3.35 10.42
CA ARG A 58 16.88 3.40 11.43
C ARG A 58 15.81 4.41 11.06
N ILE A 59 16.19 5.62 10.65
CA ILE A 59 15.25 6.66 10.22
C ILE A 59 14.44 6.19 9.01
N ALA A 60 15.09 5.60 8.01
CA ALA A 60 14.40 5.05 6.84
C ALA A 60 13.41 3.93 7.23
N MET A 61 13.80 3.03 8.13
CA MET A 61 12.91 1.96 8.62
C MET A 61 11.72 2.49 9.41
N VAL A 62 11.92 3.50 10.27
CA VAL A 62 10.82 4.14 11.03
C VAL A 62 9.85 4.82 10.07
N ILE A 63 10.35 5.58 9.08
CA ILE A 63 9.49 6.24 8.08
C ILE A 63 8.72 5.21 7.26
N GLY A 64 9.37 4.13 6.82
CA GLY A 64 8.71 3.02 6.12
C GLY A 64 7.61 2.37 6.97
N GLY A 65 7.90 2.11 8.25
CA GLY A 65 6.93 1.56 9.20
C GLY A 65 5.72 2.48 9.44
N LEU A 66 5.96 3.78 9.66
CA LEU A 66 4.90 4.78 9.81
C LEU A 66 4.03 4.87 8.55
N THR A 67 4.65 4.77 7.38
CA THR A 67 3.92 4.76 6.10
C THR A 67 2.97 3.56 6.02
N GLN A 68 3.40 2.37 6.46
CA GLN A 68 2.54 1.18 6.50
C GLN A 68 1.37 1.34 7.47
N ILE A 69 1.60 1.93 8.65
CA ILE A 69 0.56 2.20 9.65
C ILE A 69 -0.45 3.23 9.10
N ALA A 70 0.04 4.30 8.46
CA ALA A 70 -0.80 5.32 7.86
C ALA A 70 -1.68 4.75 6.74
N CYS A 71 -1.11 3.91 5.85
CA CYS A 71 -1.88 3.20 4.83
C CYS A 71 -2.97 2.30 5.44
N ALA A 72 -2.63 1.56 6.50
CA ALA A 72 -3.61 0.73 7.20
C ALA A 72 -4.76 1.59 7.78
N ALA A 73 -4.44 2.72 8.43
CA ALA A 73 -5.42 3.64 8.97
C ALA A 73 -6.33 4.24 7.89
N VAL A 74 -5.76 4.66 6.75
CA VAL A 74 -6.55 5.17 5.61
C VAL A 74 -7.45 4.08 5.03
N SER A 75 -6.94 2.86 4.85
CA SER A 75 -7.76 1.73 4.36
C SER A 75 -8.89 1.37 5.31
N TRP A 76 -8.66 1.50 6.61
CA TRP A 76 -9.69 1.26 7.62
C TRP A 76 -10.76 2.36 7.58
N ALA A 77 -10.35 3.63 7.51
CA ALA A 77 -11.25 4.78 7.44
C ALA A 77 -12.10 4.78 6.15
N SER A 78 -11.53 4.37 5.02
CA SER A 78 -12.29 4.26 3.77
C SER A 78 -13.27 3.10 3.82
N ALA A 79 -12.88 1.95 4.35
CA ALA A 79 -13.78 0.81 4.55
C ALA A 79 -14.94 1.14 5.51
N SER A 80 -14.67 1.84 6.61
CA SER A 80 -15.70 2.24 7.58
C SER A 80 -16.68 3.28 7.01
N THR A 81 -16.21 4.16 6.12
CA THR A 81 -17.07 5.13 5.41
C THR A 81 -18.02 4.41 4.45
N THR A 82 -17.55 3.41 3.71
CA THR A 82 -18.40 2.62 2.80
C THR A 82 -19.50 1.86 3.54
N VAL A 83 -19.21 1.28 4.71
CA VAL A 83 -20.22 0.59 5.54
C VAL A 83 -21.30 1.56 6.03
N ALA A 84 -20.94 2.79 6.39
CA ALA A 84 -21.91 3.81 6.82
C ALA A 84 -22.84 4.29 5.68
N GLN A 85 -22.43 4.14 4.42
CA GLN A 85 -23.22 4.53 3.24
C GLN A 85 -24.15 3.41 2.76
N GLY A 86 -23.89 2.15 3.10
CA GLY A 86 -24.65 0.97 2.67
C GLY A 86 -25.95 0.68 3.45
N PHE A 87 -26.38 1.59 4.34
CA PHE A 87 -27.67 1.50 5.07
C PHE A 87 -28.70 2.51 4.55
N LYS A 88 -28.56 2.97 3.30
CA LYS A 88 -29.57 3.77 2.59
C LYS A 88 -30.02 3.04 1.33
#